data_AF-A0A9J9LCG2-F1
#
_entry.id   AF-A0A9J9LCG2-F1
#
_cell.length_a   1.000
_cell.length_b   1.000
_cell.length_c   1.000
_cell.angle_alpha   90.00
_cell.angle_beta   90.00
_cell.angle_gamma   90.00
#
_symmetry.space_group_name_H-M   'P 1'
#
loop_
_entity.id
_entity.type
_entity.pdbx_description
1 polymer ?
#
loop_
_entity_poly.entity_id
_entity_poly.type
_entity_poly.pdbx_seq_one_letter_code
_entity_poly.pdbx_strand_id
1 'polypeptide(L)'
;MAARDETPPARLLEALYAGVADVAAWNRFLLAFADHMGASRAVLLLTRAGEDRPREILSPGSDRRRAALYVDRYFATDPFVGLPQTRVVSFGEFLSRRAAGEIRAIRAYLSETVGSQILGVDIAPAPGLVARVRVARLLGLPDFGGRERARMEAMVPHLAIALRGLALTMRRDAECAILRDALAASGQGTLVIDRDRRIMVSDGIADALIARRAGLSASNTRLRLATAAADRQLGAYLDAAPGDGDEAGCTLLVDPAGDDAPIAVAVRPIRPAMPVWTSDRDLLLLRVRDPSRRSRFDAAALRGPLPLTSAEAAVTAAMANGETLREAASRLGITYNTARAHLRAIFAKTGTTRQAELLALVQTLVPARQPAATDRRHAQR
;
A
#
# COMPACT_ATOMS: atom_id res chain seq x y z
N MET A 1 -14.34 -50.30 -11.59
CA MET A 1 -13.28 -49.58 -12.32
C MET A 1 -13.81 -48.19 -12.71
N ALA A 2 -13.66 -47.17 -11.85
CA ALA A 2 -13.77 -45.71 -12.16
C ALA A 2 -13.70 -44.84 -10.87
N ALA A 3 -12.66 -45.00 -10.05
CA ALA A 3 -12.43 -44.16 -8.84
C ALA A 3 -11.26 -43.17 -9.03
N ARG A 4 -10.97 -42.76 -10.28
CA ARG A 4 -9.72 -42.06 -10.64
C ARG A 4 -9.86 -40.57 -10.95
N ASP A 5 -11.03 -39.93 -10.79
CA ASP A 5 -11.27 -38.61 -11.42
C ASP A 5 -11.87 -37.53 -10.48
N GLU A 6 -11.56 -37.62 -9.18
CA GLU A 6 -11.94 -36.62 -8.16
C GLU A 6 -10.74 -35.82 -7.64
N THR A 7 -9.51 -36.29 -7.88
CA THR A 7 -8.29 -35.58 -7.48
C THR A 7 -8.04 -34.38 -8.42
N PRO A 8 -7.74 -33.19 -7.87
CA PRO A 8 -7.38 -32.04 -8.69
C PRO A 8 -6.17 -32.32 -9.60
N PRO A 9 -6.24 -31.99 -10.90
CA PRO A 9 -5.08 -32.10 -11.78
C PRO A 9 -3.92 -31.23 -11.29
N ALA A 10 -2.68 -31.71 -11.37
CA ALA A 10 -1.49 -30.95 -10.92
C ALA A 10 -1.41 -29.55 -11.55
N ARG A 11 -1.67 -29.43 -12.86
CA ARG A 11 -1.70 -28.15 -13.58
C ARG A 11 -2.72 -27.16 -13.03
N LEU A 12 -3.86 -27.64 -12.51
CA LEU A 12 -4.88 -26.79 -11.90
C LEU A 12 -4.39 -26.25 -10.56
N LEU A 13 -3.72 -27.08 -9.76
CA LEU A 13 -3.11 -26.67 -8.49
C LEU A 13 -1.95 -25.70 -8.71
N GLU A 14 -1.11 -25.91 -9.72
CA GLU A 14 -0.04 -24.97 -10.11
C GLU A 14 -0.62 -23.59 -10.44
N ALA A 15 -1.71 -23.54 -11.23
CA ALA A 15 -2.39 -22.29 -11.56
C ALA A 15 -2.98 -21.61 -10.31
N LEU A 16 -3.57 -22.39 -9.40
CA LEU A 16 -4.09 -21.89 -8.11
C LEU A 16 -2.98 -21.27 -7.26
N TYR A 17 -1.86 -21.97 -7.08
CA TYR A 17 -0.77 -21.51 -6.24
C TYR A 17 0.00 -20.34 -6.86
N ALA A 18 0.09 -20.26 -8.19
CA ALA A 18 0.59 -19.05 -8.86
C ALA A 18 -0.25 -17.81 -8.50
N GLY A 19 -1.55 -17.98 -8.25
CA GLY A 19 -2.46 -16.94 -7.76
C GLY A 19 -2.05 -16.30 -6.44
N VAL A 20 -1.28 -17.00 -5.60
CA VAL A 20 -0.83 -16.45 -4.30
C VAL A 20 0.05 -15.21 -4.49
N ALA A 21 0.88 -15.21 -5.53
CA ALA A 21 1.84 -14.14 -5.81
C ALA A 21 1.38 -13.16 -6.90
N ASP A 22 0.45 -13.57 -7.77
CA ASP A 22 0.00 -12.79 -8.91
C ASP A 22 -1.52 -12.83 -9.04
N VAL A 23 -2.18 -11.69 -8.85
CA VAL A 23 -3.65 -11.57 -9.02
C VAL A 23 -4.07 -11.93 -10.45
N ALA A 24 -3.24 -11.66 -11.46
CA ALA A 24 -3.55 -12.04 -12.84
C ALA A 24 -3.53 -13.57 -13.05
N ALA A 25 -2.81 -14.33 -12.21
CA ALA A 25 -2.81 -15.78 -12.25
C ALA A 25 -4.12 -16.40 -11.77
N TRP A 26 -4.89 -15.71 -10.91
CA TRP A 26 -6.23 -16.16 -10.51
C TRP A 26 -7.18 -16.26 -11.70
N ASN A 27 -7.05 -15.39 -12.71
CA ASN A 27 -7.88 -15.48 -13.91
C ASN A 27 -7.63 -16.78 -14.68
N ARG A 28 -6.36 -17.20 -14.79
CA ARG A 28 -6.00 -18.48 -15.43
C ARG A 28 -6.53 -19.67 -14.63
N PHE A 29 -6.39 -19.62 -13.30
CA PHE A 29 -6.96 -20.63 -12.41
C PHE A 29 -8.48 -20.72 -12.56
N LEU A 30 -9.21 -19.61 -12.51
CA LEU A 30 -10.68 -19.61 -12.56
C LEU A 30 -11.21 -20.16 -13.90
N LEU A 31 -10.55 -19.89 -15.02
CA LEU A 31 -10.88 -20.53 -16.30
C LEU A 31 -10.68 -22.05 -16.25
N ALA A 32 -9.49 -22.50 -15.83
CA ALA A 32 -9.20 -23.93 -15.72
C ALA A 32 -10.07 -24.65 -14.68
N PHE A 33 -10.46 -23.95 -13.61
CA PHE A 33 -11.34 -24.46 -12.57
C PHE A 33 -12.77 -24.61 -13.08
N ALA A 34 -13.26 -23.66 -13.89
CA ALA A 34 -14.55 -23.79 -14.55
C ALA A 34 -14.60 -25.04 -15.44
N ASP A 35 -13.54 -25.26 -16.24
CA ASP A 35 -13.42 -26.45 -17.11
C ASP A 35 -13.39 -27.75 -16.30
N HIS A 36 -12.57 -27.81 -15.23
CA HIS A 36 -12.48 -28.98 -14.35
C HIS A 36 -13.82 -29.33 -13.68
N MET A 37 -14.62 -28.32 -13.36
CA MET A 37 -15.93 -28.46 -12.76
C MET A 37 -17.04 -28.73 -13.79
N GLY A 38 -16.74 -28.71 -15.09
CA GLY A 38 -17.76 -28.75 -16.15
C GLY A 38 -18.77 -27.61 -15.99
N ALA A 39 -18.30 -26.44 -15.57
CA ALA A 39 -19.08 -25.24 -15.34
C ALA A 39 -18.88 -24.24 -16.48
N SER A 40 -19.86 -23.37 -16.70
CA SER A 40 -19.73 -22.32 -17.71
C SER A 40 -18.84 -21.16 -17.23
N ARG A 41 -18.64 -21.03 -15.91
CA ARG A 41 -17.78 -19.99 -15.31
C ARG A 41 -17.41 -20.35 -13.88
N ALA A 42 -16.30 -19.77 -13.42
CA ALA A 42 -15.92 -19.68 -12.02
C ALA A 42 -15.69 -18.23 -11.62
N VAL A 43 -16.04 -17.89 -10.38
CA VAL A 43 -15.94 -16.54 -9.82
C VAL A 43 -15.34 -16.62 -8.43
N LEU A 44 -14.41 -15.72 -8.14
CA LEU A 44 -13.91 -15.46 -6.79
C LEU A 44 -14.36 -14.05 -6.36
N LEU A 45 -15.01 -13.96 -5.20
CA LEU A 45 -15.38 -12.70 -4.58
C LEU A 45 -14.67 -12.56 -3.24
N LEU A 46 -14.02 -11.42 -3.03
CA LEU A 46 -13.36 -11.08 -1.77
C LEU A 46 -14.18 -10.00 -1.06
N THR A 47 -14.64 -10.30 0.14
CA THR A 47 -15.54 -9.44 0.93
C THR A 47 -14.97 -9.23 2.33
N ARG A 48 -15.03 -8.01 2.85
CA ARG A 48 -14.69 -7.77 4.26
C ARG A 48 -15.78 -8.38 5.14
N ALA A 49 -15.42 -9.03 6.23
CA ALA A 49 -16.39 -9.59 7.16
C ALA A 49 -17.28 -8.46 7.72
N GLY A 50 -18.59 -8.67 7.70
CA GLY A 50 -19.59 -7.69 8.10
C GLY A 50 -19.96 -6.66 7.02
N GLU A 51 -19.34 -6.69 5.84
CA GLU A 51 -19.75 -5.88 4.70
C GLU A 51 -20.64 -6.66 3.73
N ASP A 52 -21.66 -5.98 3.22
CA ASP A 52 -22.59 -6.48 2.21
C ASP A 52 -22.15 -6.12 0.79
N ARG A 53 -20.87 -5.82 0.55
CA ARG A 53 -20.34 -5.59 -0.81
C ARG A 53 -18.94 -6.18 -0.97
N PRO A 54 -18.65 -6.86 -2.08
CA PRO A 54 -17.33 -7.39 -2.33
C PRO A 54 -16.40 -6.23 -2.66
N ARG A 55 -15.19 -6.27 -2.12
CA ARG A 55 -14.12 -5.32 -2.45
C ARG A 55 -13.48 -5.65 -3.78
N GLU A 56 -13.49 -6.93 -4.15
CA GLU A 56 -12.90 -7.41 -5.39
C GLU A 56 -13.71 -8.59 -5.95
N ILE A 57 -13.88 -8.59 -7.27
CA ILE A 57 -14.53 -9.68 -8.01
C ILE A 57 -13.61 -10.08 -9.17
N LEU A 58 -13.22 -11.35 -9.18
CA LEU A 58 -12.51 -11.97 -10.29
C LEU A 58 -13.47 -12.92 -11.02
N SER A 59 -13.81 -12.56 -12.26
CA SER A 59 -14.76 -13.29 -13.11
C SER A 59 -14.29 -13.27 -14.57
N PRO A 60 -13.31 -14.12 -14.93
CA PRO A 60 -12.79 -14.19 -16.30
C PRO A 60 -13.88 -14.49 -17.32
N GLY A 61 -13.79 -13.89 -18.50
CA GLY A 61 -14.76 -14.08 -19.57
C GLY A 61 -16.09 -13.34 -19.38
N SER A 62 -16.25 -12.55 -18.31
CA SER A 62 -17.38 -11.62 -18.15
C SER A 62 -17.00 -10.20 -18.57
N ASP A 63 -17.92 -9.49 -19.21
CA ASP A 63 -17.76 -8.06 -19.50
C ASP A 63 -17.69 -7.26 -18.17
N ARG A 64 -16.69 -6.37 -18.04
CA ARG A 64 -16.52 -5.48 -16.87
C ARG A 64 -17.80 -4.72 -16.52
N ARG A 65 -18.62 -4.36 -17.52
CA ARG A 65 -19.91 -3.70 -17.29
C ARG A 65 -20.92 -4.60 -16.55
N ARG A 66 -20.93 -5.92 -16.81
CA ARG A 66 -21.82 -6.88 -16.11
C ARG A 66 -21.35 -7.15 -14.68
N ALA A 67 -20.03 -7.23 -14.45
CA ALA A 67 -19.47 -7.37 -13.10
C ALA A 67 -19.79 -6.14 -12.23
N ALA A 68 -19.69 -4.93 -12.79
CA ALA A 68 -20.07 -3.69 -12.11
C ALA A 68 -21.58 -3.61 -11.83
N LEU A 69 -22.43 -4.00 -12.79
CA LEU A 69 -23.88 -4.08 -12.60
C LEU A 69 -24.26 -5.04 -11.45
N TYR A 70 -23.60 -6.21 -11.35
CA TYR A 70 -23.78 -7.16 -10.24
C TYR A 70 -23.48 -6.53 -8.87
N VAL A 71 -22.38 -5.78 -8.73
CA VAL A 71 -22.03 -5.09 -7.47
C VAL A 71 -23.02 -3.98 -7.11
N ASP A 72 -23.32 -3.11 -8.07
CA ASP A 72 -24.08 -1.87 -7.80
C ASP A 72 -25.56 -2.11 -7.54
N ARG A 73 -26.15 -3.10 -8.21
CA ARG A 73 -27.59 -3.30 -8.20
C ARG A 73 -28.05 -4.60 -7.53
N TYR A 74 -27.17 -5.58 -7.35
CA TYR A 74 -27.62 -6.95 -7.08
C TYR A 74 -26.91 -7.68 -5.94
N PHE A 75 -25.71 -7.26 -5.50
CA PHE A 75 -25.01 -7.98 -4.43
C PHE A 75 -25.67 -7.80 -3.06
N ALA A 76 -26.27 -6.64 -2.77
CA ALA A 76 -27.02 -6.42 -1.53
C ALA A 76 -28.22 -7.38 -1.37
N THR A 77 -28.67 -7.98 -2.47
CA THR A 77 -29.73 -8.97 -2.55
C THR A 77 -29.22 -10.34 -3.01
N ASP A 78 -27.89 -10.57 -3.07
CA ASP A 78 -27.35 -11.87 -3.44
C ASP A 78 -27.80 -12.89 -2.39
N PRO A 79 -28.63 -13.87 -2.77
CA PRO A 79 -29.12 -14.83 -1.81
C PRO A 79 -27.99 -15.74 -1.33
N PHE A 80 -26.97 -15.99 -2.14
CA PHE A 80 -25.96 -17.02 -1.93
C PHE A 80 -24.76 -16.52 -1.11
N VAL A 81 -25.06 -15.87 0.01
CA VAL A 81 -24.12 -15.30 0.99
C VAL A 81 -24.26 -16.00 2.35
N GLY A 82 -23.17 -16.08 3.10
CA GLY A 82 -23.18 -16.65 4.45
C GLY A 82 -23.28 -18.17 4.47
N LEU A 83 -22.62 -18.85 3.52
CA LEU A 83 -22.56 -20.31 3.54
C LEU A 83 -21.72 -20.78 4.74
N PRO A 84 -21.98 -21.98 5.29
CA PRO A 84 -21.12 -22.54 6.32
C PRO A 84 -19.68 -22.64 5.82
N GLN A 85 -18.73 -22.25 6.68
CA GLN A 85 -17.32 -22.17 6.30
C GLN A 85 -16.82 -23.54 5.80
N THR A 86 -16.07 -23.53 4.70
CA THR A 86 -15.50 -24.72 4.04
C THR A 86 -16.50 -25.80 3.61
N ARG A 87 -17.80 -25.56 3.73
CA ARG A 87 -18.83 -26.49 3.27
C ARG A 87 -19.25 -26.13 1.86
N VAL A 88 -19.15 -27.11 0.96
CA VAL A 88 -19.69 -26.97 -0.39
C VAL A 88 -21.22 -27.03 -0.32
N VAL A 89 -21.87 -26.02 -0.88
CA VAL A 89 -23.33 -25.90 -0.92
C VAL A 89 -23.76 -25.76 -2.37
N SER A 90 -24.76 -26.52 -2.76
CA SER A 90 -25.43 -26.36 -4.05
C SER A 90 -26.53 -25.32 -3.97
N PHE A 91 -26.84 -24.71 -5.11
CA PHE A 91 -27.94 -23.77 -5.19
C PHE A 91 -29.29 -24.36 -4.80
N GLY A 92 -29.55 -25.63 -5.14
CA GLY A 92 -30.74 -26.35 -4.70
C GLY A 92 -30.82 -26.54 -3.19
N GLU A 93 -29.72 -26.93 -2.53
CA GLU A 93 -29.66 -27.07 -1.05
C GLU A 93 -29.84 -25.73 -0.34
N PHE A 94 -29.29 -24.68 -0.93
CA PHE A 94 -29.44 -23.34 -0.40
C PHE A 94 -30.90 -22.85 -0.48
N LEU A 95 -31.56 -23.06 -1.63
CA LEU A 95 -32.96 -22.68 -1.83
C LEU A 95 -33.92 -23.50 -0.96
N SER A 96 -33.64 -24.77 -0.69
CA SER A 96 -34.54 -25.64 0.09
C SER A 96 -34.72 -25.19 1.54
N ARG A 97 -33.85 -24.30 2.04
CA ARG A 97 -33.92 -23.71 3.38
C ARG A 97 -34.63 -22.36 3.43
N ARG A 98 -35.19 -21.89 2.31
CA ARG A 98 -35.77 -20.55 2.15
C ARG A 98 -37.28 -20.61 1.92
N ALA A 99 -38.00 -19.53 2.24
CA ALA A 99 -39.44 -19.42 2.01
C ALA A 99 -39.77 -19.35 0.49
N ALA A 100 -40.95 -19.86 0.09
CA ALA A 100 -41.36 -19.94 -1.31
C ALA A 100 -41.37 -18.59 -2.06
N GLY A 101 -41.67 -17.49 -1.35
CA GLY A 101 -41.61 -16.13 -1.90
C GLY A 101 -40.18 -15.69 -2.23
N GLU A 102 -39.22 -16.00 -1.36
CA GLU A 102 -37.79 -15.72 -1.60
C GLU A 102 -37.24 -16.56 -2.75
N ILE A 103 -37.59 -17.86 -2.81
CA ILE A 103 -37.18 -18.75 -3.90
C ILE A 103 -37.61 -18.19 -5.26
N ARG A 104 -38.83 -17.65 -5.36
CA ARG A 104 -39.36 -17.08 -6.60
C ARG A 104 -38.60 -15.83 -7.03
N ALA A 105 -38.32 -14.92 -6.09
CA ALA A 105 -37.52 -13.73 -6.35
C ALA A 105 -36.09 -14.07 -6.79
N ILE A 106 -35.47 -15.05 -6.13
CA ILE A 106 -34.13 -15.53 -6.41
C ILE A 106 -34.03 -16.22 -7.79
N ARG A 107 -35.02 -17.05 -8.15
CA ARG A 107 -35.05 -17.71 -9.47
C ARG A 107 -35.25 -16.71 -10.61
N ALA A 108 -36.16 -15.74 -10.45
CA ALA A 108 -36.35 -14.67 -11.42
C ALA A 108 -35.07 -13.84 -11.61
N TYR A 109 -34.36 -13.57 -10.50
CA TYR A 109 -33.05 -12.89 -10.51
C TYR A 109 -31.98 -13.65 -11.32
N LEU A 110 -31.83 -14.97 -11.12
CA LEU A 110 -30.78 -15.75 -11.78
C LEU A 110 -31.03 -16.04 -13.26
N SER A 111 -32.31 -16.12 -13.68
CA SER A 111 -32.67 -16.30 -15.10
C SER A 111 -32.23 -15.11 -15.97
N GLU A 112 -32.13 -13.90 -15.40
CA GLU A 112 -31.76 -12.69 -16.13
C GLU A 112 -30.23 -12.45 -16.18
N THR A 113 -29.44 -13.02 -15.25
CA THR A 113 -28.10 -12.49 -14.94
C THR A 113 -26.95 -13.50 -14.99
N VAL A 114 -27.05 -14.67 -14.34
CA VAL A 114 -25.86 -15.49 -13.97
C VAL A 114 -25.93 -16.97 -14.40
N GLY A 115 -27.09 -17.48 -14.79
CA GLY A 115 -27.31 -18.91 -15.04
C GLY A 115 -28.03 -19.58 -13.87
N SER A 116 -28.68 -20.72 -14.11
CA SER A 116 -29.65 -21.31 -13.17
C SER A 116 -29.05 -22.10 -12.01
N GLN A 117 -27.81 -22.55 -12.14
CA GLN A 117 -27.20 -23.49 -11.19
C GLN A 117 -25.86 -22.99 -10.70
N ILE A 118 -25.69 -22.96 -9.38
CA ILE A 118 -24.48 -22.51 -8.69
C ILE A 118 -24.03 -23.59 -7.71
N LEU A 119 -22.73 -23.82 -7.64
CA LEU A 119 -22.07 -24.57 -6.57
C LEU A 119 -21.02 -23.65 -5.96
N GLY A 120 -20.95 -23.58 -4.63
CA GLY A 120 -20.06 -22.63 -3.98
C GLY A 120 -19.58 -23.05 -2.61
N VAL A 121 -18.48 -22.43 -2.20
CA VAL A 121 -17.92 -22.54 -0.85
C VAL A 121 -17.53 -21.16 -0.35
N ASP A 122 -17.74 -20.92 0.95
CA ASP A 122 -17.24 -19.75 1.65
C ASP A 122 -16.03 -20.15 2.48
N ILE A 123 -14.93 -19.41 2.35
CA ILE A 123 -13.68 -19.64 3.05
C ILE A 123 -13.32 -18.32 3.73
N ALA A 124 -13.01 -18.36 5.02
CA ALA A 124 -12.43 -17.22 5.73
C ALA A 124 -10.91 -17.40 5.80
N PRO A 125 -10.13 -16.83 4.86
CA PRO A 125 -8.68 -17.03 4.82
C PRO A 125 -7.93 -16.30 5.94
N ALA A 126 -8.51 -15.23 6.48
CA ALA A 126 -7.95 -14.42 7.56
C ALA A 126 -9.08 -13.74 8.36
N PRO A 127 -8.83 -13.30 9.62
CA PRO A 127 -9.79 -12.52 10.37
C PRO A 127 -10.23 -11.28 9.58
N GLY A 128 -11.55 -11.09 9.45
CA GLY A 128 -12.11 -9.93 8.74
C GLY A 128 -12.19 -10.07 7.21
N LEU A 129 -11.83 -11.22 6.62
CA LEU A 129 -11.91 -11.47 5.18
C LEU A 129 -12.70 -12.75 4.89
N VAL A 130 -13.61 -12.69 3.93
CA VAL A 130 -14.40 -13.81 3.41
C VAL A 130 -14.17 -13.92 1.91
N ALA A 131 -13.68 -15.08 1.48
CA ALA A 131 -13.52 -15.45 0.09
C ALA A 131 -14.66 -16.39 -0.32
N ARG A 132 -15.37 -16.01 -1.37
CA ARG A 132 -16.50 -16.76 -1.91
C ARG A 132 -16.12 -17.31 -3.27
N VAL A 133 -15.99 -18.63 -3.37
CA VAL A 133 -15.72 -19.31 -4.64
C VAL A 133 -17.02 -19.85 -5.17
N ARG A 134 -17.35 -19.53 -6.41
CA ARG A 134 -18.57 -19.93 -7.09
C ARG A 134 -18.24 -20.54 -8.43
N VAL A 135 -18.92 -21.61 -8.80
CA VAL A 135 -19.01 -22.08 -10.18
C VAL A 135 -20.46 -22.08 -10.60
N ALA A 136 -20.71 -21.66 -11.83
CA ALA A 136 -22.07 -21.55 -12.36
C ALA A 136 -22.20 -22.16 -13.76
N ARG A 137 -23.35 -22.77 -14.02
CA ARG A 137 -23.75 -23.26 -15.34
C ARG A 137 -24.81 -22.33 -15.95
N LEU A 138 -24.71 -22.12 -17.27
CA LEU A 138 -25.73 -21.41 -18.04
C LEU A 138 -27.08 -22.15 -18.00
N LEU A 139 -28.14 -21.40 -18.28
CA LEU A 139 -29.51 -21.89 -18.30
C LEU A 139 -29.66 -23.09 -19.26
N GLY A 140 -30.30 -24.17 -18.81
CA GLY A 140 -30.56 -25.37 -19.61
C GLY A 140 -29.56 -26.52 -19.43
N LEU A 141 -28.45 -26.30 -18.70
CA LEU A 141 -27.54 -27.36 -18.30
C LEU A 141 -28.00 -28.05 -17.00
N PRO A 142 -27.66 -29.34 -16.79
CA PRO A 142 -28.06 -30.09 -15.60
C PRO A 142 -27.44 -29.52 -14.31
N ASP A 143 -28.11 -29.78 -13.19
CA ASP A 143 -27.65 -29.42 -11.85
C ASP A 143 -26.30 -30.07 -11.52
N PHE A 144 -25.55 -29.46 -10.60
CA PHE A 144 -24.33 -30.05 -10.06
C PHE A 144 -24.69 -31.28 -9.22
N GLY A 145 -24.14 -32.45 -9.60
CA GLY A 145 -24.39 -33.71 -8.92
C GLY A 145 -23.35 -34.00 -7.82
N GLY A 146 -23.42 -35.23 -7.28
CA GLY A 146 -22.49 -35.69 -6.25
C GLY A 146 -21.02 -35.71 -6.71
N ARG A 147 -20.77 -35.96 -8.00
CA ARG A 147 -19.40 -35.96 -8.57
C ARG A 147 -18.79 -34.57 -8.58
N GLU A 148 -19.52 -33.55 -9.07
CA GLU A 148 -19.03 -32.18 -9.04
C GLU A 148 -18.88 -31.66 -7.62
N ARG A 149 -19.80 -32.02 -6.72
CA ARG A 149 -19.66 -31.72 -5.30
C ARG A 149 -18.36 -32.30 -4.72
N ALA A 150 -18.06 -33.57 -4.96
CA ALA A 150 -16.85 -34.22 -4.49
C ALA A 150 -15.57 -33.56 -5.06
N ARG A 151 -15.56 -33.17 -6.34
CA ARG A 151 -14.45 -32.42 -6.94
C ARG A 151 -14.24 -31.06 -6.26
N MET A 152 -15.31 -30.32 -5.98
CA MET A 152 -15.20 -29.05 -5.26
C MET A 152 -14.71 -29.25 -3.83
N GLU A 153 -15.22 -30.27 -3.13
CA GLU A 153 -14.79 -30.65 -1.77
C GLU A 153 -13.29 -31.01 -1.74
N ALA A 154 -12.79 -31.75 -2.74
CA ALA A 154 -11.36 -32.04 -2.89
C ALA A 154 -10.50 -30.79 -3.14
N MET A 155 -11.08 -29.74 -3.72
CA MET A 155 -10.41 -28.46 -3.99
C MET A 155 -10.41 -27.51 -2.78
N VAL A 156 -11.37 -27.62 -1.85
CA VAL A 156 -11.50 -26.76 -0.66
C VAL A 156 -10.19 -26.60 0.13
N PRO A 157 -9.44 -27.66 0.51
CA PRO A 157 -8.20 -27.50 1.27
C PRO A 157 -7.13 -26.71 0.50
N HIS A 158 -7.02 -26.92 -0.82
CA HIS A 158 -6.09 -26.19 -1.67
C HIS A 158 -6.48 -24.71 -1.82
N LEU A 159 -7.76 -24.43 -2.02
CA LEU A 159 -8.30 -23.06 -2.03
C LEU A 159 -8.03 -22.36 -0.70
N ALA A 160 -8.24 -23.03 0.42
CA ALA A 160 -8.00 -22.46 1.75
C ALA A 160 -6.52 -22.08 1.96
N ILE A 161 -5.58 -22.92 1.49
CA ILE A 161 -4.14 -22.62 1.54
C ILE A 161 -3.80 -21.42 0.65
N ALA A 162 -4.23 -21.44 -0.62
CA ALA A 162 -3.92 -20.38 -1.57
C ALA A 162 -4.54 -19.04 -1.17
N LEU A 163 -5.81 -19.03 -0.73
CA LEU A 163 -6.49 -17.82 -0.27
C LEU A 163 -5.87 -17.26 1.02
N ARG A 164 -5.37 -18.12 1.92
CA ARG A 164 -4.62 -17.66 3.10
C ARG A 164 -3.30 -17.00 2.70
N GLY A 165 -2.58 -17.58 1.75
CA GLY A 165 -1.35 -16.98 1.20
C GLY A 165 -1.62 -15.63 0.53
N LEU A 166 -2.69 -15.54 -0.27
CA LEU A 166 -3.12 -14.29 -0.89
C LEU A 166 -3.44 -13.23 0.19
N ALA A 167 -4.22 -13.60 1.21
CA ALA A 167 -4.59 -12.68 2.30
C ALA A 167 -3.37 -12.17 3.08
N LEU A 168 -2.38 -13.02 3.34
CA LEU A 168 -1.11 -12.61 3.97
C LEU A 168 -0.32 -11.65 3.08
N THR A 169 -0.29 -11.90 1.76
CA THR A 169 0.39 -11.03 0.79
C THR A 169 -0.28 -9.66 0.72
N MET A 170 -1.61 -9.61 0.55
CA MET A 170 -2.38 -8.36 0.56
C MET A 170 -2.17 -7.55 1.85
N ARG A 171 -2.15 -8.23 3.01
CA ARG A 171 -1.90 -7.58 4.29
C ARG A 171 -0.50 -6.99 4.36
N ARG A 172 0.52 -7.76 3.96
CA ARG A 172 1.91 -7.29 3.92
C ARG A 172 2.05 -6.09 2.98
N ASP A 173 1.44 -6.13 1.80
CA ASP A 173 1.50 -5.05 0.83
C ASP A 173 0.84 -3.77 1.37
N ALA A 174 -0.31 -3.90 2.05
CA ALA A 174 -0.96 -2.79 2.72
C ALA A 174 -0.10 -2.20 3.85
N GLU A 175 0.48 -3.05 4.70
CA GLU A 175 1.41 -2.61 5.76
C GLU A 175 2.65 -1.90 5.16
N CYS A 176 3.24 -2.45 4.11
CA CYS A 176 4.36 -1.82 3.40
C CYS A 176 3.99 -0.50 2.71
N ALA A 177 2.77 -0.36 2.19
CA ALA A 177 2.29 0.89 1.62
C ALA A 177 2.12 1.96 2.71
N ILE A 178 1.47 1.62 3.82
CA ILE A 178 1.29 2.52 4.97
C ILE A 178 2.65 2.99 5.52
N LEU A 179 3.61 2.08 5.68
CA LEU A 179 4.96 2.42 6.15
C LEU A 179 5.70 3.31 5.15
N ARG A 180 5.56 3.06 3.84
CA ARG A 180 6.14 3.92 2.79
C ARG A 180 5.54 5.32 2.82
N ASP A 181 4.24 5.45 2.96
CA ASP A 181 3.55 6.74 3.05
C ASP A 181 3.98 7.51 4.30
N ALA A 182 4.11 6.82 5.45
CA ALA A 182 4.60 7.42 6.69
C ALA A 182 6.06 7.90 6.57
N LEU A 183 6.93 7.14 5.89
CA LEU A 183 8.31 7.55 5.61
C LEU A 183 8.36 8.75 4.66
N ALA A 184 7.55 8.74 3.60
CA ALA A 184 7.46 9.87 2.67
C ALA A 184 6.99 11.15 3.39
N ALA A 185 6.06 11.04 4.34
CA ALA A 185 5.61 12.15 5.16
C ALA A 185 6.72 12.77 6.03
N SER A 186 7.82 12.05 6.30
CA SER A 186 9.01 12.61 6.97
C SER A 186 9.77 13.62 6.12
N GLY A 187 9.46 13.68 4.83
CA GLY A 187 10.03 14.59 3.85
C GLY A 187 11.46 14.30 3.44
N GLN A 188 11.95 13.11 3.74
CA GLN A 188 13.28 12.64 3.36
C GLN A 188 13.12 11.54 2.32
N GLY A 189 13.96 11.56 1.28
CA GLY A 189 14.02 10.47 0.32
C GLY A 189 14.65 9.24 0.94
N THR A 190 14.12 8.07 0.62
CA THR A 190 14.58 6.80 1.17
C THR A 190 15.01 5.87 0.03
N LEU A 191 16.22 5.33 0.15
CA LEU A 191 16.78 4.35 -0.76
C LEU A 191 17.33 3.17 0.04
N VAL A 192 17.20 1.97 -0.48
CA VAL A 192 17.95 0.80 -0.02
C VAL A 192 18.81 0.32 -1.16
N ILE A 193 20.11 0.18 -0.92
CA ILE A 193 21.06 -0.37 -1.90
C ILE A 193 21.74 -1.63 -1.36
N ASP A 194 22.17 -2.50 -2.27
CA ASP A 194 23.08 -3.61 -1.93
C ASP A 194 24.56 -3.19 -1.99
N ARG A 195 25.47 -4.12 -1.65
CA ARG A 195 26.93 -3.90 -1.74
C ARG A 195 27.42 -3.52 -3.15
N ASP A 196 26.70 -3.92 -4.20
CA ASP A 196 26.99 -3.57 -5.61
C ASP A 196 26.42 -2.20 -6.02
N ARG A 197 25.91 -1.42 -5.05
CA ARG A 197 25.18 -0.15 -5.22
C ARG A 197 23.87 -0.27 -6.01
N ARG A 198 23.33 -1.48 -6.20
CA ARG A 198 22.05 -1.67 -6.88
C ARG A 198 20.94 -1.17 -5.99
N ILE A 199 20.08 -0.31 -6.52
CA ILE A 199 18.89 0.19 -5.84
C ILE A 199 17.89 -0.96 -5.74
N MET A 200 17.60 -1.38 -4.52
CA MET A 200 16.67 -2.46 -4.20
C MET A 200 15.29 -1.93 -3.84
N VAL A 201 15.24 -0.80 -3.15
CA VAL A 201 14.00 -0.09 -2.79
C VAL A 201 14.25 1.41 -2.96
N SER A 202 13.26 2.11 -3.47
CA SER A 202 13.20 3.58 -3.49
C SER A 202 11.80 4.06 -3.13
N ASP A 203 11.71 5.24 -2.54
CA ASP A 203 10.46 5.98 -2.43
C ASP A 203 10.33 7.07 -3.52
N GLY A 204 9.14 7.66 -3.62
CA GLY A 204 8.86 8.66 -4.65
C GLY A 204 9.69 9.95 -4.52
N ILE A 205 10.21 10.27 -3.33
CA ILE A 205 11.07 11.45 -3.12
C ILE A 205 12.45 11.15 -3.70
N ALA A 206 13.03 9.99 -3.38
CA ALA A 206 14.30 9.56 -3.93
C ALA A 206 14.25 9.39 -5.46
N ASP A 207 13.18 8.79 -5.99
CA ASP A 207 12.98 8.66 -7.44
C ASP A 207 12.96 10.03 -8.13
N ALA A 208 12.29 11.03 -7.52
CA ALA A 208 12.25 12.38 -8.06
C ALA A 208 13.63 13.07 -8.05
N LEU A 209 14.45 12.84 -7.02
CA LEU A 209 15.82 13.37 -6.95
C LEU A 209 16.73 12.72 -8.01
N ILE A 210 16.62 11.41 -8.19
CA ILE A 210 17.34 10.66 -9.23
C ILE A 210 16.93 11.13 -10.63
N ALA A 211 15.63 11.26 -10.89
CA ALA A 211 15.10 11.68 -12.20
C ALA A 211 15.56 13.09 -12.58
N ARG A 212 15.62 14.01 -11.62
CA ARG A 212 16.11 15.38 -11.83
C ARG A 212 17.63 15.52 -11.81
N ARG A 213 18.36 14.45 -11.47
CA ARG A 213 19.81 14.46 -11.22
C ARG A 213 20.23 15.47 -10.14
N ALA A 214 19.38 15.70 -9.15
CA ALA A 214 19.63 16.57 -8.02
C ALA A 214 20.56 15.85 -7.02
N GLY A 215 21.84 15.71 -7.38
CA GLY A 215 22.88 15.12 -6.54
C GLY A 215 22.94 13.59 -6.59
N LEU A 216 21.85 12.94 -6.98
CA LEU A 216 21.74 11.49 -7.16
C LEU A 216 21.47 11.13 -8.61
N SER A 217 22.02 10.01 -9.07
CA SER A 217 21.70 9.43 -10.37
C SER A 217 21.71 7.91 -10.31
N ALA A 218 21.00 7.27 -11.24
CA ALA A 218 21.01 5.82 -11.40
C ALA A 218 21.46 5.46 -12.83
N SER A 219 22.44 4.57 -12.93
CA SER A 219 22.90 3.99 -14.21
C SER A 219 22.86 2.48 -14.11
N ASN A 220 22.12 1.80 -15.00
CA ASN A 220 21.89 0.35 -14.93
C ASN A 220 21.50 -0.12 -13.52
N THR A 221 20.51 0.56 -12.92
CA THR A 221 20.01 0.38 -11.53
C THR A 221 21.02 0.61 -10.41
N ARG A 222 22.25 1.06 -10.71
CA ARG A 222 23.26 1.39 -9.71
C ARG A 222 23.24 2.87 -9.34
N LEU A 223 23.25 3.15 -8.05
CA LEU A 223 23.30 4.50 -7.50
C LEU A 223 24.69 5.13 -7.71
N ARG A 224 24.71 6.41 -8.10
CA ARG A 224 25.89 7.27 -8.11
C ARG A 224 25.58 8.61 -7.48
N LEU A 225 26.50 9.11 -6.67
CA LEU A 225 26.47 10.47 -6.11
C LEU A 225 27.20 11.43 -7.06
N ALA A 226 26.66 12.64 -7.25
CA ALA A 226 27.23 13.62 -8.17
C ALA A 226 28.62 14.10 -7.71
N THR A 227 28.82 14.26 -6.40
CA THR A 227 30.10 14.67 -5.83
C THR A 227 31.07 13.49 -5.75
N ALA A 228 32.17 13.56 -6.51
CA ALA A 228 33.15 12.47 -6.57
C ALA A 228 33.74 12.09 -5.19
N ALA A 229 33.94 13.05 -4.29
CA ALA A 229 34.40 12.77 -2.93
C ALA A 229 33.36 11.96 -2.13
N ALA A 230 32.09 12.35 -2.19
CA ALA A 230 31.00 11.62 -1.54
C ALA A 230 30.82 10.22 -2.14
N ASP A 231 30.89 10.08 -3.48
CA ASP A 231 30.76 8.79 -4.16
C ASP A 231 31.90 7.81 -3.80
N ARG A 232 33.13 8.33 -3.64
CA ARG A 232 34.26 7.55 -3.13
C ARG A 232 34.07 7.15 -1.66
N GLN A 233 33.59 8.06 -0.82
CA GLN A 233 33.35 7.77 0.59
C GLN A 233 32.24 6.72 0.77
N LEU A 234 31.18 6.77 -0.04
CA LEU A 234 30.17 5.70 -0.08
C LEU A 234 30.78 4.36 -0.49
N GLY A 235 31.69 4.36 -1.48
CA GLY A 235 32.44 3.16 -1.88
C GLY A 235 33.27 2.58 -0.76
N ALA A 236 34.10 3.41 -0.11
CA ALA A 236 34.91 2.99 1.02
C ALA A 236 34.07 2.43 2.18
N TYR A 237 32.89 3.01 2.44
CA TYR A 237 31.97 2.51 3.45
C TYR A 237 31.37 1.14 3.10
N LEU A 238 31.06 0.91 1.82
CA LEU A 238 30.60 -0.39 1.31
C LEU A 238 31.71 -1.46 1.38
N ASP A 239 32.94 -1.09 1.01
CA ASP A 239 34.10 -1.99 0.98
C ASP A 239 34.56 -2.39 2.39
N ALA A 240 34.36 -1.52 3.38
CA ALA A 240 34.72 -1.78 4.77
C ALA A 240 33.86 -2.86 5.44
N ALA A 241 32.77 -3.32 4.79
CA ALA A 241 31.84 -4.35 5.27
C ALA A 241 31.49 -4.17 6.77
N PRO A 242 30.64 -3.17 7.12
CA PRO A 242 30.39 -2.81 8.52
C PRO A 242 30.05 -4.06 9.34
N GLY A 243 30.99 -4.44 10.23
CA GLY A 243 30.90 -5.65 11.02
C GLY A 243 29.76 -5.63 12.03
N ASP A 244 29.55 -6.73 12.74
CA ASP A 244 28.48 -6.97 13.74
C ASP A 244 28.36 -5.94 14.87
N GLY A 245 29.28 -4.96 14.96
CA GLY A 245 29.27 -3.90 15.97
C GLY A 245 29.22 -2.47 15.44
N ASP A 246 29.28 -2.24 14.12
CA ASP A 246 29.33 -0.87 13.57
C ASP A 246 27.94 -0.40 13.12
N GLU A 247 27.09 -0.06 14.11
CA GLU A 247 25.85 0.68 13.87
C GLU A 247 26.10 2.12 13.39
N ALA A 248 27.37 2.56 13.39
CA ALA A 248 27.76 3.90 12.98
C ALA A 248 27.56 4.04 11.47
N GLY A 249 26.51 4.74 11.11
CA GLY A 249 26.33 5.25 9.76
C GLY A 249 27.34 6.33 9.42
N CYS A 250 27.35 6.75 8.16
CA CYS A 250 28.01 7.99 7.75
C CYS A 250 27.01 8.99 7.19
N THR A 251 27.35 10.28 7.23
CA THR A 251 26.58 11.32 6.52
C THR A 251 27.47 11.92 5.45
N LEU A 252 26.97 11.90 4.22
CA LEU A 252 27.65 12.42 3.04
C LEU A 252 26.96 13.71 2.62
N LEU A 253 27.73 14.77 2.40
CA LEU A 253 27.24 15.97 1.74
C LEU A 253 27.45 15.81 0.24
N VAL A 254 26.37 15.95 -0.54
CA VAL A 254 26.41 15.83 -1.99
C VAL A 254 25.95 17.14 -2.58
N ASP A 255 26.85 17.78 -3.30
CA ASP A 255 26.59 18.98 -4.07
C ASP A 255 26.03 18.59 -5.45
N PRO A 256 24.73 18.87 -5.73
CA PRO A 256 24.16 18.67 -7.05
C PRO A 256 24.77 19.70 -8.01
N ALA A 257 25.55 19.26 -8.99
CA ALA A 257 26.14 20.18 -9.96
C ALA A 257 25.05 21.10 -10.58
N GLY A 258 25.15 22.42 -10.36
CA GLY A 258 24.17 23.42 -10.81
C GLY A 258 23.70 24.37 -9.70
N ASP A 259 22.47 24.86 -9.83
CA ASP A 259 21.85 25.83 -8.89
C ASP A 259 21.07 25.17 -7.73
N ASP A 260 21.00 23.84 -7.68
CA ASP A 260 20.29 23.13 -6.61
C ASP A 260 21.11 23.18 -5.30
N ALA A 261 20.42 23.18 -4.14
CA ALA A 261 21.10 23.20 -2.84
C ALA A 261 21.76 21.85 -2.51
N PRO A 262 22.92 21.83 -1.81
CA PRO A 262 23.56 20.59 -1.36
C PRO A 262 22.61 19.70 -0.56
N ILE A 263 22.58 18.40 -0.89
CA ILE A 263 21.77 17.40 -0.19
C ILE A 263 22.62 16.63 0.83
N ALA A 264 22.01 16.22 1.94
CA ALA A 264 22.67 15.35 2.92
C ALA A 264 22.14 13.92 2.78
N VAL A 265 23.05 12.96 2.63
CA VAL A 265 22.76 11.53 2.50
C VAL A 265 23.28 10.81 3.74
N ALA A 266 22.38 10.42 4.64
CA ALA A 266 22.71 9.59 5.79
C ALA A 266 22.63 8.11 5.39
N VAL A 267 23.72 7.38 5.57
CA VAL A 267 23.88 5.98 5.18
C VAL A 267 23.98 5.13 6.45
N ARG A 268 23.17 4.07 6.57
CA ARG A 268 23.24 3.13 7.70
C ARG A 268 23.04 1.69 7.22
N PRO A 269 23.73 0.70 7.82
CA PRO A 269 23.48 -0.70 7.51
C PRO A 269 22.11 -1.11 8.06
N ILE A 270 21.42 -1.99 7.33
CA ILE A 270 20.18 -2.63 7.76
C ILE A 270 20.28 -4.13 7.54
N ARG A 271 19.71 -4.90 8.46
CA ARG A 271 19.68 -6.36 8.39
C ARG A 271 18.23 -6.86 8.28
N PRO A 272 17.85 -7.49 7.17
CA PRO A 272 16.52 -8.06 7.05
C PRO A 272 16.39 -9.31 7.94
N ALA A 273 15.19 -9.56 8.46
CA ALA A 273 14.92 -10.67 9.37
C ALA A 273 15.05 -12.07 8.74
N MET A 274 15.11 -12.17 7.40
CA MET A 274 15.24 -13.43 6.69
C MET A 274 16.32 -13.34 5.59
N PRO A 275 17.55 -13.80 5.83
CA PRO A 275 18.70 -13.63 4.93
C PRO A 275 18.57 -14.34 3.56
N VAL A 276 17.57 -15.21 3.36
CA VAL A 276 17.40 -15.97 2.10
C VAL A 276 17.14 -15.08 0.88
N TRP A 277 16.55 -13.89 1.08
CA TRP A 277 16.29 -12.91 0.02
C TRP A 277 17.44 -11.91 -0.17
N THR A 278 18.40 -11.93 0.75
CA THR A 278 19.51 -10.99 0.82
C THR A 278 20.78 -11.77 1.13
N SER A 279 21.38 -12.35 0.09
CA SER A 279 22.54 -13.24 0.19
C SER A 279 23.68 -12.59 0.99
N ASP A 280 23.86 -12.80 2.30
CA ASP A 280 24.93 -12.20 3.13
C ASP A 280 25.28 -10.73 2.81
N ARG A 281 24.30 -9.98 2.27
CA ARG A 281 24.49 -8.71 1.57
C ARG A 281 24.07 -7.65 2.57
N ASP A 282 25.04 -6.95 3.14
CA ASP A 282 24.79 -5.75 3.92
C ASP A 282 24.00 -4.78 3.04
N LEU A 283 22.72 -4.65 3.34
CA LEU A 283 21.87 -3.64 2.74
C LEU A 283 22.18 -2.32 3.43
N LEU A 284 22.26 -1.24 2.67
CA LEU A 284 22.40 0.10 3.23
C LEU A 284 21.12 0.89 3.00
N LEU A 285 20.58 1.43 4.09
CA LEU A 285 19.54 2.45 4.08
C LEU A 285 20.17 3.83 3.89
N LEU A 286 19.77 4.51 2.83
CA LEU A 286 20.15 5.88 2.54
C LEU A 286 18.94 6.78 2.76
N ARG A 287 19.07 7.76 3.66
CA ARG A 287 18.10 8.84 3.88
C ARG A 287 18.64 10.13 3.32
N VAL A 288 17.89 10.73 2.40
CA VAL A 288 18.29 11.89 1.62
C VAL A 288 17.48 13.10 2.06
N ARG A 289 18.17 14.13 2.56
CA ARG A 289 17.58 15.40 2.97
C ARG A 289 17.90 16.45 1.91
N ASP A 290 16.86 16.92 1.23
CA ASP A 290 16.91 18.05 0.31
C ASP A 290 16.50 19.34 1.05
N PRO A 291 17.41 20.30 1.26
CA PRO A 291 17.09 21.56 1.94
C PRO A 291 16.04 22.41 1.21
N SER A 292 15.83 22.18 -0.09
CA SER A 292 14.84 22.89 -0.91
C SER A 292 13.42 22.40 -0.62
N ARG A 293 13.28 21.19 -0.08
CA ARG A 293 12.01 20.58 0.37
C ARG A 293 11.77 20.74 1.87
N ARG A 294 12.20 21.86 2.46
CA ARG A 294 11.90 22.17 3.88
C ARG A 294 10.41 22.02 4.16
N SER A 295 10.10 21.12 5.07
CA SER A 295 8.79 21.07 5.70
C SER A 295 8.51 22.44 6.34
N ARG A 296 7.33 22.99 6.10
CA ARG A 296 6.93 24.31 6.60
C ARG A 296 6.12 24.16 7.88
N PHE A 297 6.37 25.05 8.82
CA PHE A 297 5.52 25.20 10.00
C PHE A 297 4.31 26.06 9.61
N ASP A 298 3.13 25.49 9.78
CA ASP A 298 1.86 26.20 9.66
C ASP A 298 1.52 26.82 11.02
N ALA A 299 1.12 28.10 11.00
CA ALA A 299 0.67 28.81 12.19
C ALA A 299 -0.49 28.07 12.90
N ALA A 300 -1.39 27.42 12.15
CA ALA A 300 -2.46 26.65 12.76
C ALA A 300 -1.93 25.43 13.55
N ALA A 301 -0.89 24.78 13.04
CA ALA A 301 -0.29 23.60 13.67
C ALA A 301 0.45 23.94 14.98
N LEU A 302 0.92 25.18 15.15
CA LEU A 302 1.60 25.63 16.37
C LEU A 302 0.66 25.82 17.56
N ARG A 303 -0.64 26.08 17.32
CA ARG A 303 -1.59 26.47 18.38
C ARG A 303 -2.12 25.31 19.22
N GLY A 304 -1.97 24.07 18.77
CA GLY A 304 -2.29 22.89 19.56
C GLY A 304 -1.26 22.63 20.66
N PRO A 305 0.03 22.47 20.33
CA PRO A 305 1.07 22.16 21.30
C PRO A 305 1.64 23.38 22.05
N LEU A 306 1.45 24.61 21.55
CA LEU A 306 1.95 25.82 22.20
C LEU A 306 0.79 26.77 22.56
N PRO A 307 0.83 27.44 23.74
CA PRO A 307 -0.22 28.36 24.19
C PRO A 307 -0.13 29.71 23.47
N LEU A 308 -0.23 29.72 22.14
CA LEU A 308 -0.08 30.90 21.30
C LEU A 308 -1.43 31.38 20.73
N THR A 309 -1.57 32.69 20.64
CA THR A 309 -2.65 33.34 19.86
C THR A 309 -2.39 33.19 18.36
N SER A 310 -3.41 33.47 17.52
CA SER A 310 -3.27 33.40 16.06
C SER A 310 -2.14 34.28 15.52
N ALA A 311 -1.99 35.51 16.03
CA ALA A 311 -0.94 36.44 15.61
C ALA A 311 0.45 35.98 16.04
N GLU A 312 0.58 35.49 17.28
CA GLU A 312 1.83 34.95 17.81
C GLU A 312 2.27 33.69 17.06
N ALA A 313 1.33 32.80 16.74
CA ALA A 313 1.59 31.62 15.94
C ALA A 313 2.01 31.99 14.50
N ALA A 314 1.42 33.03 13.90
CA ALA A 314 1.82 33.50 12.58
C ALA A 314 3.25 34.05 12.55
N VAL A 315 3.65 34.82 13.57
CA VAL A 315 5.04 35.30 13.74
C VAL A 315 5.99 34.12 13.98
N THR A 316 5.62 33.20 14.87
CA THR A 316 6.45 32.03 15.20
C THR A 316 6.66 31.11 13.99
N ALA A 317 5.61 30.86 13.20
CA ALA A 317 5.70 30.07 11.97
C ALA A 317 6.61 30.72 10.92
N ALA A 318 6.53 32.05 10.74
CA ALA A 318 7.43 32.80 9.86
C ALA A 318 8.90 32.55 10.22
N MET A 319 9.21 32.73 11.50
CA MET A 319 10.56 32.59 12.02
C MET A 319 11.05 31.14 11.97
N ALA A 320 10.18 30.18 12.25
CA ALA A 320 10.49 28.75 12.15
C ALA A 320 10.73 28.29 10.70
N ASN A 321 10.16 28.99 9.72
CA ASN A 321 10.40 28.78 8.30
C ASN A 321 11.68 29.49 7.78
N GLY A 322 12.42 30.18 8.66
CA GLY A 322 13.70 30.81 8.34
C GLY A 322 13.63 32.31 8.03
N GLU A 323 12.46 32.94 8.17
CA GLU A 323 12.34 34.40 8.04
C GLU A 323 12.93 35.10 9.26
N THR A 324 13.57 36.24 9.05
CA THR A 324 13.92 37.18 10.11
C THR A 324 12.65 37.81 10.69
N LEU A 325 12.72 38.33 11.93
CA LEU A 325 11.59 39.02 12.56
C LEU A 325 11.08 40.21 11.72
N ARG A 326 11.96 40.85 10.95
CA ARG A 326 11.64 41.98 10.09
C ARG A 326 10.89 41.55 8.83
N GLU A 327 11.32 40.47 8.21
CA GLU A 327 10.61 39.85 7.07
C GLU A 327 9.25 39.34 7.50
N ALA A 328 9.17 38.67 8.66
CA ALA A 328 7.91 38.22 9.25
C ALA A 328 6.95 39.39 9.49
N ALA A 329 7.45 40.50 10.06
CA ALA A 329 6.65 41.71 10.27
C ALA A 329 6.11 42.27 8.95
N SER A 330 6.98 42.39 7.94
CA SER A 330 6.60 42.86 6.60
C SER A 330 5.55 41.95 5.96
N ARG A 331 5.73 40.63 6.02
CA ARG A 331 4.82 39.65 5.42
C ARG A 331 3.45 39.63 6.10
N LEU A 332 3.42 39.83 7.42
CA LEU A 332 2.19 39.84 8.21
C LEU A 332 1.50 41.21 8.23
N GLY A 333 2.07 42.23 7.56
CA GLY A 333 1.51 43.58 7.52
C GLY A 333 1.53 44.30 8.87
N ILE A 334 2.47 43.97 9.76
CA ILE A 334 2.61 44.58 11.09
C ILE A 334 3.91 45.37 11.21
N THR A 335 3.95 46.33 12.14
CA THR A 335 5.19 47.07 12.40
C THR A 335 6.23 46.17 13.07
N TYR A 336 7.52 46.47 12.87
CA TYR A 336 8.61 45.76 13.54
C TYR A 336 8.48 45.82 15.09
N ASN A 337 7.99 46.94 15.63
CA ASN A 337 7.75 47.09 17.06
C ASN A 337 6.64 46.16 17.55
N THR A 338 5.56 46.01 16.78
CA THR A 338 4.48 45.06 17.07
C THR A 338 4.99 43.62 17.03
N ALA A 339 5.79 43.25 16.03
CA ALA A 339 6.41 41.92 15.94
C ALA A 339 7.33 41.63 17.15
N ARG A 340 8.09 42.63 17.60
CA ARG A 340 8.94 42.52 18.80
C ARG A 340 8.13 42.36 20.09
N ALA A 341 6.97 43.03 20.20
CA ALA A 341 6.04 42.85 21.31
C ALA A 341 5.46 41.42 21.32
N HIS A 342 5.03 40.91 20.17
CA HIS A 342 4.60 39.51 20.04
C HIS A 342 5.70 38.53 20.42
N LEU A 343 6.95 38.74 19.98
CA LEU A 343 8.07 37.86 20.32
C LEU A 343 8.33 37.78 21.83
N ARG A 344 8.22 38.91 22.55
CA ARG A 344 8.32 38.93 24.02
C ARG A 344 7.21 38.13 24.68
N ALA A 345 5.97 38.28 24.21
CA ALA A 345 4.84 37.51 24.73
C ALA A 345 5.00 36.00 24.43
N ILE A 346 5.49 35.64 23.24
CA ILE A 346 5.79 34.26 22.85
C ILE A 346 6.81 33.64 23.81
N PHE A 347 7.92 34.33 24.09
CA PHE A 347 8.94 33.88 25.04
C PHE A 347 8.36 33.60 26.43
N ALA A 348 7.57 34.54 26.98
CA ALA A 348 6.91 34.35 28.27
C ALA A 348 5.96 33.14 28.28
N LYS A 349 5.19 32.95 27.20
CA LYS A 349 4.20 31.87 27.08
C LYS A 349 4.82 30.48 26.83
N THR A 350 5.99 30.45 26.21
CA THR A 350 6.69 29.19 25.86
C THR A 350 7.82 28.83 26.84
N GLY A 351 8.11 29.69 27.82
CA GLY A 351 9.22 29.51 28.75
C GLY A 351 10.60 29.60 28.09
N THR A 352 10.68 30.21 26.90
CA THR A 352 11.94 30.37 26.17
C THR A 352 12.46 31.80 26.34
N THR A 353 13.77 31.98 26.24
CA THR A 353 14.41 33.29 26.45
C THR A 353 15.13 33.79 25.20
N ARG A 354 15.45 32.87 24.28
CA ARG A 354 16.16 33.16 23.03
C ARG A 354 15.38 32.63 21.83
N GLN A 355 15.50 33.33 20.71
CA GLN A 355 14.90 32.90 19.44
C GLN A 355 15.32 31.47 19.06
N ALA A 356 16.59 31.12 19.23
CA ALA A 356 17.08 29.77 18.95
C ALA A 356 16.40 28.70 19.82
N GLU A 357 16.11 28.99 21.09
CA GLU A 357 15.41 28.08 22.00
C GLU A 357 13.96 27.87 21.57
N LEU A 358 13.27 28.96 21.19
CA LEU A 358 11.92 28.89 20.63
C LEU A 358 11.88 28.04 19.36
N LEU A 359 12.83 28.24 18.45
CA LEU A 359 12.87 27.49 17.19
C LEU A 359 13.18 26.00 17.43
N ALA A 360 14.09 25.68 18.36
CA ALA A 360 14.36 24.30 18.77
C ALA A 360 13.13 23.63 19.40
N LEU A 361 12.40 24.36 20.25
CA LEU A 361 11.15 23.89 20.85
C LEU A 361 10.10 23.58 19.77
N VAL A 362 9.91 24.48 18.81
CA VAL A 362 8.98 24.29 17.69
C VAL A 362 9.36 23.08 16.85
N GLN A 363 10.66 22.92 16.51
CA GLN A 363 11.15 21.78 15.74
C GLN A 363 10.98 20.44 16.47
N THR A 364 11.00 20.46 17.80
CA THR A 364 10.85 19.25 18.62
C THR A 364 9.39 18.85 18.79
N LEU A 365 8.50 19.83 19.02
CA LEU A 365 7.11 19.56 19.40
C LEU A 365 6.15 19.54 18.21
N VAL A 366 6.48 20.18 17.09
CA VAL A 366 5.56 20.35 15.97
C VAL A 366 6.09 19.63 14.75
N PRO A 367 5.37 18.63 14.21
CA PRO A 367 5.75 18.04 12.94
C PRO A 367 5.56 19.08 11.83
N ALA A 368 6.65 19.45 11.18
CA ALA A 368 6.60 20.36 10.05
C ALA A 368 5.85 19.69 8.87
N ARG A 369 4.98 20.43 8.19
CA ARG A 369 4.12 19.90 7.13
C ARG A 369 4.77 20.14 5.78
N GLN A 370 4.82 19.13 4.92
CA GLN A 370 5.26 19.36 3.55
C GLN A 370 4.19 20.12 2.75
N PRO A 371 4.59 21.04 1.86
CA PRO A 371 3.67 21.55 0.86
C PRO A 371 3.13 20.37 0.04
N ALA A 372 1.81 20.33 -0.18
CA ALA A 372 1.21 19.32 -1.04
C ALA A 372 1.93 19.34 -2.39
N ALA A 373 2.36 18.17 -2.88
CA ALA A 373 2.90 18.05 -4.22
C ALA A 373 1.85 18.63 -5.18
N THR A 374 2.15 19.77 -5.79
CA THR A 374 1.26 20.37 -6.77
C THR A 374 1.29 19.43 -7.95
N ASP A 375 0.23 18.64 -8.08
CA ASP A 375 0.06 17.67 -9.16
C ASP A 375 -0.05 18.45 -10.47
N ARG A 376 1.09 18.73 -11.12
CA ARG A 376 1.16 19.31 -12.46
C ARG A 376 0.78 18.26 -13.53
N ARG A 377 -0.27 17.47 -13.28
CA ARG A 377 -0.87 16.53 -14.23
C ARG A 377 -2.13 17.06 -14.93
N HIS A 378 -2.49 18.33 -14.70
CA HIS A 378 -3.53 19.03 -15.48
C HIS A 378 -2.96 20.28 -16.17
N ALA A 379 -1.87 20.10 -16.91
CA ALA A 379 -1.40 21.11 -17.87
C ALA A 379 -0.63 20.46 -19.02
N GLN A 380 -1.25 19.48 -19.69
CA GLN A 380 -1.00 19.24 -21.11
C GLN A 380 -2.21 18.48 -21.68
N ARG A 381 -2.66 19.00 -22.82
CA ARG A 381 -3.95 18.83 -23.47
C ARG A 381 -4.30 17.40 -23.88
#